data_AF-A0A927NGR7-F1
#
_entry.id   AF-A0A927NGR7-F1
#
_cell.length_a   1.000
_cell.length_b   1.000
_cell.length_c   1.000
_cell.angle_alpha   90.00
_cell.angle_beta   90.00
_cell.angle_gamma   90.00
#
_symmetry.space_group_name_H-M   'P 1'
#
loop_
_entity.id
_entity.type
_entity.pdbx_description
1 polymer ?
#
loop_
_entity_poly.entity_id
_entity_poly.type
_entity_poly.pdbx_seq_one_letter_code
_entity_poly.pdbx_strand_id
1 'polypeptide(L)'
;MNLKKLKQTLHEIRYFKKIIKKYGDFLLQGRYRLFPSLRAIVNDNAQSVEKAKPYFEKNKGASKTASLINKINKTNYYFNKRKCALGKYEAVYSANNYDKVREIKLFSFAQKEILTVCTDKKTCGKQILQYETLHNYFGMPRVDKFDEIENAYKISMVEVLTRPSDDDALKVIIECTLKFREENYANLKRKTVSEILNFDSESEETREMLSELASKLTPDMLGAELPTCFQHGDLSRDNLIYGKCEDVTGFWWIDWEHARDRVFFYDYFFYVLNTAMYFSDKSALNSYLSGKYDDCLTNWFEQFGITYDASCRKEYFIVFAIDFLKQRVSALGNIKALKNYCDFIKEIIK
;
A
#
# COMPACT_ATOMS: atom_id res chain seq x y z
N MET A 1 -5.14 -28.25 -14.14
CA MET A 1 -5.35 -27.25 -13.07
C MET A 1 -4.27 -27.44 -12.01
N ASN A 2 -3.61 -26.38 -11.53
CA ASN A 2 -2.58 -26.53 -10.49
C ASN A 2 -3.25 -26.85 -9.15
N LEU A 3 -2.96 -28.03 -8.59
CA LEU A 3 -3.48 -28.52 -7.31
C LEU A 3 -3.27 -27.52 -6.16
N LYS A 4 -2.17 -26.75 -6.19
CA LYS A 4 -1.86 -25.70 -5.22
C LYS A 4 -2.94 -24.62 -5.18
N LYS A 5 -3.42 -24.18 -6.34
CA LYS A 5 -4.43 -23.11 -6.47
C LYS A 5 -5.82 -23.54 -5.99
N LEU A 6 -6.18 -24.80 -6.23
CA LEU A 6 -7.42 -25.37 -5.70
C LEU A 6 -7.37 -25.46 -4.16
N LYS A 7 -6.26 -25.99 -3.61
CA LYS A 7 -6.06 -26.08 -2.15
C LYS A 7 -6.15 -24.70 -1.49
N GLN A 8 -5.51 -23.69 -2.08
CA GLN A 8 -5.60 -22.30 -1.63
C GLN A 8 -7.05 -21.80 -1.65
N THR A 9 -7.77 -21.98 -2.75
CA THR A 9 -9.17 -21.53 -2.87
C THR A 9 -10.06 -22.18 -1.80
N LEU A 10 -9.90 -23.48 -1.56
CA LEU A 10 -10.65 -24.19 -0.50
C LEU A 10 -10.29 -23.71 0.90
N HIS A 11 -9.02 -23.37 1.14
CA HIS A 11 -8.58 -22.76 2.39
C HIS A 11 -9.29 -21.43 2.64
N GLU A 12 -9.31 -20.54 1.65
CA GLU A 12 -9.98 -19.23 1.74
C GLU A 12 -11.48 -19.38 1.99
N ILE A 13 -12.15 -20.32 1.32
CA ILE A 13 -13.59 -20.59 1.58
C ILE A 13 -13.82 -21.00 3.03
N ARG A 14 -13.02 -21.93 3.57
CA ARG A 14 -13.15 -22.35 4.98
C ARG A 14 -12.87 -21.18 5.93
N TYR A 15 -11.92 -20.33 5.57
CA TYR A 15 -11.57 -19.16 6.35
C TYR A 15 -12.70 -18.13 6.40
N PHE A 16 -13.27 -17.75 5.25
CA PHE A 16 -14.44 -16.87 5.22
C PHE A 16 -15.66 -17.46 5.93
N LYS A 17 -15.83 -18.80 5.96
CA LYS A 17 -16.89 -19.44 6.76
C LYS A 17 -16.71 -19.13 8.25
N LYS A 18 -15.47 -19.13 8.75
CA LYS A 18 -15.15 -18.78 10.14
C LYS A 18 -15.41 -17.30 10.40
N ILE A 19 -15.02 -16.42 9.48
CA ILE A 19 -15.28 -14.98 9.59
C ILE A 19 -16.78 -14.71 9.69
N ILE A 20 -17.58 -15.26 8.78
CA ILE A 20 -19.04 -15.04 8.80
C ILE A 20 -19.67 -15.64 10.05
N LYS A 21 -19.15 -16.76 10.57
CA LYS A 21 -19.63 -17.29 11.85
C LYS A 21 -19.32 -16.34 13.00
N LYS A 22 -18.13 -15.72 13.01
CA LYS A 22 -17.65 -14.85 14.10
C LYS A 22 -18.27 -13.46 14.07
N TYR A 23 -18.32 -12.84 12.89
CA TYR A 23 -18.78 -11.46 12.68
C TYR A 23 -20.14 -11.40 11.99
N GLY A 24 -20.85 -12.53 11.99
CA GLY A 24 -22.11 -12.70 11.28
C GLY A 24 -23.09 -11.61 11.63
N ASP A 25 -23.20 -11.22 12.89
CA ASP A 25 -24.19 -10.25 13.37
C ASP A 25 -24.04 -8.87 12.72
N PHE A 26 -22.82 -8.44 12.38
CA PHE A 26 -22.55 -7.20 11.66
C PHE A 26 -22.94 -7.25 10.17
N LEU A 27 -22.96 -8.44 9.57
CA LEU A 27 -23.15 -8.61 8.12
C LEU A 27 -24.63 -8.51 7.70
N LEU A 28 -24.88 -7.92 6.54
CA LEU A 28 -26.22 -7.89 5.93
C LEU A 28 -26.76 -9.32 5.74
N GLN A 29 -28.06 -9.52 5.95
CA GLN A 29 -28.69 -10.81 5.68
C GLN A 29 -28.59 -11.16 4.19
N GLY A 30 -28.35 -12.44 3.88
CA GLY A 30 -28.34 -12.90 2.50
C GLY A 30 -27.29 -13.96 2.19
N ARG A 31 -27.07 -14.13 0.89
CA ARG A 31 -26.04 -15.01 0.33
C ARG A 31 -24.80 -14.18 0.06
N TYR A 32 -23.62 -14.74 0.34
CA TYR A 32 -22.35 -14.12 -0.01
C TYR A 32 -21.62 -14.96 -1.03
N ARG A 33 -20.94 -14.30 -1.97
CA ARG A 33 -20.09 -14.91 -2.98
C ARG A 33 -18.64 -14.49 -2.82
N LEU A 34 -17.72 -15.36 -3.23
CA LEU A 34 -16.28 -15.08 -3.22
C LEU A 34 -15.91 -14.23 -4.45
N PHE A 35 -15.13 -13.17 -4.22
CA PHE A 35 -14.61 -12.32 -5.28
C PHE A 35 -13.39 -12.94 -5.98
N PRO A 36 -13.10 -12.57 -7.25
CA PRO A 36 -11.98 -13.11 -8.02
C PRO A 36 -10.60 -13.00 -7.35
N SER A 37 -10.42 -11.98 -6.50
CA SER A 37 -9.19 -11.75 -5.74
C SER A 37 -8.92 -12.81 -4.67
N LEU A 38 -9.91 -13.64 -4.33
CA LEU A 38 -9.90 -14.57 -3.18
C LEU A 38 -9.71 -13.88 -1.82
N ARG A 39 -9.71 -12.54 -1.77
CA ARG A 39 -9.51 -11.74 -0.56
C ARG A 39 -10.77 -11.08 -0.05
N ALA A 40 -11.88 -11.21 -0.78
CA ALA A 40 -13.16 -10.64 -0.39
C ALA A 40 -14.32 -11.58 -0.64
N ILE A 41 -15.35 -11.45 0.20
CA ILE A 41 -16.70 -11.96 -0.04
C ILE A 41 -17.68 -10.78 -0.03
N VAL A 42 -18.73 -10.86 -0.84
CA VAL A 42 -19.72 -9.78 -0.97
C VAL A 42 -21.11 -10.38 -1.01
N ASN A 43 -22.07 -9.68 -0.42
CA ASN A 43 -23.49 -10.00 -0.51
C ASN A 43 -23.90 -10.07 -1.99
N ASP A 44 -24.48 -11.19 -2.40
CA ASP A 44 -24.78 -11.53 -3.79
C ASP A 44 -26.08 -10.87 -4.28
N ASN A 45 -26.26 -9.60 -3.95
CA ASN A 45 -27.22 -8.73 -4.61
C ASN A 45 -26.46 -7.84 -5.62
N ALA A 46 -27.14 -7.47 -6.71
CA ALA A 46 -26.51 -6.75 -7.81
C ALA A 46 -25.86 -5.43 -7.38
N GLN A 47 -26.49 -4.71 -6.45
CA GLN A 47 -26.01 -3.41 -5.98
C GLN A 47 -24.70 -3.51 -5.19
N SER A 48 -24.63 -4.41 -4.19
CA SER A 48 -23.41 -4.62 -3.39
C SER A 48 -22.26 -5.12 -4.24
N VAL A 49 -22.55 -6.02 -5.19
CA VAL A 49 -21.57 -6.51 -6.16
C VAL A 49 -20.99 -5.38 -6.98
N GLU A 50 -21.84 -4.52 -7.55
CA GLU A 50 -21.38 -3.42 -8.41
C GLU A 50 -20.52 -2.43 -7.64
N LYS A 51 -21.00 -2.02 -6.45
CA LYS A 51 -20.25 -1.12 -5.56
C LYS A 51 -18.93 -1.69 -5.08
N ALA A 52 -18.79 -3.01 -5.00
CA ALA A 52 -17.57 -3.68 -4.55
C ALA A 52 -16.47 -3.75 -5.62
N LYS A 53 -16.81 -3.65 -6.92
CA LYS A 53 -15.85 -3.83 -8.01
C LYS A 53 -14.63 -2.89 -7.93
N PRO A 54 -14.78 -1.57 -7.71
CA PRO A 54 -13.63 -0.65 -7.67
C PRO A 54 -12.62 -1.00 -6.56
N TYR A 55 -13.07 -1.64 -5.49
CA TYR A 55 -12.23 -1.99 -4.33
C TYR A 55 -11.52 -3.34 -4.50
N PHE A 56 -12.17 -4.31 -5.14
CA PHE A 56 -11.71 -5.70 -5.15
C PHE A 56 -11.30 -6.26 -6.52
N GLU A 57 -11.68 -5.61 -7.64
CA GLU A 57 -11.32 -6.03 -9.00
C GLU A 57 -10.09 -5.27 -9.53
N LYS A 58 -9.00 -5.28 -8.76
CA LYS A 58 -7.78 -4.51 -9.10
C LYS A 58 -6.87 -5.15 -10.17
N ASN A 59 -7.21 -6.31 -10.73
CA ASN A 59 -6.33 -7.03 -11.67
C ASN A 59 -7.06 -7.70 -12.85
N LYS A 60 -6.88 -7.16 -14.06
CA LYS A 60 -7.38 -7.74 -15.33
C LYS A 60 -6.72 -9.08 -15.70
N GLY A 61 -5.61 -9.46 -15.05
CA GLY A 61 -4.87 -10.72 -15.31
C GLY A 61 -5.50 -12.02 -14.77
N ALA A 62 -6.65 -11.95 -14.10
CA ALA A 62 -7.22 -13.08 -13.35
C ALA A 62 -8.18 -14.00 -14.14
N SER A 63 -8.16 -14.00 -15.48
CA SER A 63 -9.19 -14.70 -16.29
C SER A 63 -9.38 -16.19 -15.94
N LYS A 64 -8.29 -16.93 -15.68
CA LYS A 64 -8.33 -18.34 -15.25
C LYS A 64 -8.78 -18.53 -13.80
N THR A 65 -8.58 -17.54 -12.92
CA THR A 65 -9.09 -17.59 -11.54
C THR A 65 -10.58 -17.29 -11.52
N ALA A 66 -11.03 -16.33 -12.33
CA ALA A 66 -12.41 -15.90 -12.43
C ALA A 66 -13.33 -17.05 -12.87
N SER A 67 -12.93 -17.84 -13.88
CA SER A 67 -13.75 -18.98 -14.34
C SER A 67 -13.92 -20.07 -13.26
N LEU A 68 -12.87 -20.37 -12.50
CA LEU A 68 -12.94 -21.32 -11.38
C LEU A 68 -13.82 -20.79 -10.25
N ILE A 69 -13.65 -19.53 -9.87
CA ILE A 69 -14.47 -18.89 -8.83
C ILE A 69 -15.93 -18.83 -9.25
N ASN A 70 -16.22 -18.55 -10.53
CA ASN A 70 -17.56 -18.63 -11.08
C ASN A 70 -18.15 -20.04 -10.97
N LYS A 71 -17.34 -21.09 -11.20
CA LYS A 71 -17.78 -22.49 -11.01
C LYS A 71 -18.08 -22.79 -9.53
N ILE A 72 -17.25 -22.29 -8.61
CA ILE A 72 -17.42 -22.47 -7.16
C ILE A 72 -18.66 -21.72 -6.65
N ASN A 73 -18.87 -20.48 -7.09
CA ASN A 73 -20.05 -19.69 -6.75
C ASN A 73 -21.32 -20.38 -7.29
N LYS A 74 -21.27 -20.99 -8.48
CA LYS A 74 -22.40 -21.77 -9.05
C LYS A 74 -22.71 -23.07 -8.29
N THR A 75 -21.76 -23.70 -7.60
CA THR A 75 -21.96 -24.97 -6.88
C THR A 75 -22.47 -24.82 -5.45
N ASN A 76 -23.15 -23.72 -5.12
CA ASN A 76 -23.76 -23.45 -3.81
C ASN A 76 -22.80 -23.38 -2.62
N TYR A 77 -21.52 -23.03 -2.82
CA TYR A 77 -20.65 -22.55 -1.74
C TYR A 77 -20.99 -21.12 -1.30
N TYR A 78 -22.26 -20.76 -1.33
CA TYR A 78 -22.74 -19.51 -0.75
C TYR A 78 -22.67 -19.61 0.76
N PHE A 79 -22.16 -18.55 1.37
CA PHE A 79 -22.31 -18.39 2.79
C PHE A 79 -23.70 -17.81 3.05
N ASN A 80 -24.52 -18.51 3.81
CA ASN A 80 -25.93 -18.15 3.98
C ASN A 80 -26.18 -17.73 5.43
N LYS A 81 -26.48 -16.44 5.64
CA LYS A 81 -26.91 -15.92 6.93
C LYS A 81 -28.44 -15.91 6.95
N ARG A 82 -29.07 -16.90 7.62
CA ARG A 82 -30.54 -17.08 7.61
C ARG A 82 -31.27 -16.54 8.86
N LYS A 83 -30.60 -16.12 9.95
CA LYS A 83 -31.28 -15.96 11.26
C LYS A 83 -30.91 -14.78 12.17
N CYS A 84 -30.17 -13.76 11.73
CA CYS A 84 -29.98 -12.54 12.55
C CYS A 84 -30.35 -11.28 11.77
N ALA A 85 -31.19 -10.45 12.37
CA ALA A 85 -31.65 -9.17 11.84
C ALA A 85 -30.54 -8.09 11.98
N LEU A 86 -30.58 -7.09 11.09
CA LEU A 86 -29.99 -5.75 11.26
C LEU A 86 -28.49 -5.50 10.99
N GLY A 87 -27.70 -6.48 10.56
CA GLY A 87 -26.34 -6.20 10.09
C GLY A 87 -26.32 -5.28 8.86
N LYS A 88 -25.31 -4.41 8.74
CA LYS A 88 -25.23 -3.32 7.75
C LYS A 88 -24.06 -3.39 6.78
N TYR A 89 -23.11 -4.31 7.01
CA TYR A 89 -21.95 -4.46 6.15
C TYR A 89 -22.24 -5.48 5.05
N GLU A 90 -22.06 -5.10 3.79
CA GLU A 90 -22.37 -5.93 2.63
C GLU A 90 -21.15 -6.70 2.11
N ALA A 91 -19.93 -6.37 2.55
CA ALA A 91 -18.73 -7.09 2.14
C ALA A 91 -17.74 -7.30 3.28
N VAL A 92 -16.91 -8.33 3.13
CA VAL A 92 -15.78 -8.64 4.00
C VAL A 92 -14.53 -8.75 3.14
N TYR A 93 -13.47 -8.08 3.54
CA TYR A 93 -12.13 -8.21 3.00
C TYR A 93 -11.17 -8.71 4.09
N SER A 94 -10.21 -9.54 3.74
CA SER A 94 -9.15 -9.98 4.65
C SER A 94 -7.80 -9.59 4.08
N ALA A 95 -7.05 -8.76 4.81
CA ALA A 95 -5.65 -8.50 4.49
C ALA A 95 -4.80 -9.66 5.02
N ASN A 96 -4.84 -10.79 4.31
CA ASN A 96 -4.05 -11.98 4.62
C ASN A 96 -2.72 -11.95 3.87
N ASN A 97 -1.63 -12.18 4.60
CA ASN A 97 -0.42 -12.78 4.05
C ASN A 97 -0.41 -14.26 4.43
N TYR A 98 -1.12 -15.07 3.63
CA TYR A 98 -1.20 -16.55 3.54
C TYR A 98 -1.22 -17.42 4.83
N ASP A 99 -0.48 -17.07 5.87
CA ASP A 99 -0.31 -17.82 7.12
C ASP A 99 -0.70 -17.02 8.38
N LYS A 100 -0.84 -15.69 8.29
CA LYS A 100 -1.30 -14.85 9.41
C LYS A 100 -2.33 -13.82 8.96
N VAL A 101 -3.49 -13.87 9.59
CA VAL A 101 -4.50 -12.80 9.51
C VAL A 101 -3.89 -11.57 10.17
N ARG A 102 -3.98 -10.41 9.53
CA ARG A 102 -3.62 -9.12 10.15
C ARG A 102 -4.85 -8.32 10.54
N GLU A 103 -5.83 -8.29 9.66
CA GLU A 103 -7.04 -7.49 9.82
C GLU A 103 -8.17 -8.03 8.94
N ILE A 104 -9.40 -7.78 9.40
CA ILE A 104 -10.64 -8.04 8.68
C ILE A 104 -11.34 -6.70 8.51
N LYS A 105 -11.68 -6.34 7.27
CA LYS A 105 -12.40 -5.12 6.94
C LYS A 105 -13.83 -5.47 6.51
N LEU A 106 -14.83 -4.93 7.19
CA LEU A 106 -16.25 -5.05 6.84
C LEU A 106 -16.70 -3.75 6.16
N PHE A 107 -17.23 -3.81 4.95
CA PHE A 107 -17.60 -2.62 4.18
C PHE A 107 -19.11 -2.39 4.24
N SER A 108 -19.51 -1.16 4.56
CA SER A 108 -20.89 -0.68 4.43
C SER A 108 -20.96 0.34 3.30
N PHE A 109 -21.33 -0.11 2.10
CA PHE A 109 -21.40 0.73 0.92
C PHE A 109 -22.58 1.70 0.95
N ALA A 110 -23.64 1.38 1.67
CA ALA A 110 -24.76 2.30 1.90
C ALA A 110 -24.37 3.45 2.84
N GLN A 111 -23.59 3.16 3.88
CA GLN A 111 -23.21 4.15 4.90
C GLN A 111 -21.83 4.78 4.66
N LYS A 112 -21.13 4.38 3.59
CA LYS A 112 -19.77 4.86 3.26
C LYS A 112 -18.80 4.72 4.42
N GLU A 113 -18.82 3.57 5.10
CA GLU A 113 -17.90 3.27 6.20
C GLU A 113 -17.30 1.86 6.06
N ILE A 114 -16.14 1.68 6.68
CA ILE A 114 -15.43 0.41 6.77
C ILE A 114 -15.14 0.15 8.25
N LEU A 115 -15.57 -0.99 8.78
CA LEU A 115 -15.18 -1.46 10.10
C LEU A 115 -13.96 -2.36 9.99
N THR A 116 -12.83 -1.92 10.54
CA THR A 116 -11.60 -2.69 10.59
C THR A 116 -11.48 -3.37 11.95
N VAL A 117 -11.37 -4.69 11.94
CA VAL A 117 -11.12 -5.51 13.13
C VAL A 117 -9.69 -6.05 13.06
N CYS A 118 -8.85 -5.59 13.97
CA CYS A 118 -7.45 -6.02 14.09
C CYS A 118 -7.35 -7.37 14.82
N THR A 119 -6.23 -8.06 14.64
CA THR A 119 -5.94 -9.30 15.40
C THR A 119 -5.79 -9.08 16.90
N ASP A 120 -5.28 -7.91 17.29
CA ASP A 120 -4.93 -7.60 18.67
C ASP A 120 -5.00 -6.10 18.94
N LYS A 121 -5.09 -5.78 20.23
CA LYS A 121 -5.22 -4.41 20.75
C LYS A 121 -4.04 -3.52 20.42
N LYS A 122 -2.82 -4.09 20.40
CA LYS A 122 -1.60 -3.33 20.14
C LYS A 122 -1.56 -2.86 18.69
N THR A 123 -1.92 -3.72 17.75
CA THR A 123 -2.04 -3.39 16.32
C THR A 123 -3.11 -2.32 16.10
N CYS A 124 -4.29 -2.48 16.70
CA CYS A 124 -5.37 -1.50 16.64
C CYS A 124 -4.93 -0.12 17.18
N GLY A 125 -4.37 -0.09 18.39
CA GLY A 125 -3.88 1.14 19.03
C GLY A 125 -2.79 1.84 18.22
N LYS A 126 -1.89 1.06 17.57
CA LYS A 126 -0.87 1.62 16.67
C LYS A 126 -1.51 2.33 15.46
N GLN A 127 -2.51 1.71 14.82
CA GLN A 127 -3.17 2.30 13.65
C GLN A 127 -3.96 3.57 14.01
N ILE A 128 -4.65 3.58 15.16
CA ILE A 128 -5.37 4.77 15.65
C ILE A 128 -4.39 5.91 15.96
N LEU A 129 -3.33 5.63 16.74
CA LEU A 129 -2.32 6.64 17.09
C LEU A 129 -1.65 7.22 15.83
N GLN A 130 -1.40 6.36 14.84
CA GLN A 130 -0.84 6.78 13.57
C GLN A 130 -1.78 7.72 12.81
N TYR A 131 -3.08 7.41 12.76
CA TYR A 131 -4.07 8.34 12.20
C TYR A 131 -4.08 9.66 12.96
N GLU A 132 -4.19 9.63 14.29
CA GLU A 132 -4.21 10.82 15.16
C GLU A 132 -2.98 11.72 14.90
N THR A 133 -1.84 11.11 14.61
CA THR A 133 -0.60 11.82 14.30
C THR A 133 -0.59 12.38 12.86
N LEU A 134 -1.07 11.63 11.86
CA LEU A 134 -0.77 11.91 10.46
C LEU A 134 -1.89 12.59 9.66
N HIS A 135 -3.15 12.45 10.09
CA HIS A 135 -4.31 12.90 9.31
C HIS A 135 -4.36 14.42 9.06
N ASN A 136 -3.64 15.21 9.87
CA ASN A 136 -3.51 16.66 9.65
C ASN A 136 -2.61 17.01 8.46
N TYR A 137 -1.69 16.12 8.08
CA TYR A 137 -0.69 16.37 7.03
C TYR A 137 -1.04 15.69 5.72
N PHE A 138 -1.61 14.49 5.83
CA PHE A 138 -1.95 13.63 4.70
C PHE A 138 -3.46 13.51 4.60
N GLY A 139 -3.99 13.47 3.37
CA GLY A 139 -5.42 13.23 3.15
C GLY A 139 -5.80 11.82 3.59
N MET A 140 -6.07 11.61 4.88
CA MET A 140 -6.43 10.32 5.44
C MET A 140 -7.95 10.28 5.69
N PRO A 141 -8.63 9.18 5.34
CA PRO A 141 -10.05 9.06 5.66
C PRO A 141 -10.25 9.06 7.18
N ARG A 142 -11.35 9.67 7.66
CA ARG A 142 -11.62 9.78 9.10
C ARG A 142 -11.62 8.41 9.77
N VAL A 143 -10.94 8.33 10.92
CA VAL A 143 -10.93 7.14 11.79
C VAL A 143 -11.68 7.45 13.07
N ASP A 144 -12.69 6.64 13.36
CA ASP A 144 -13.50 6.72 14.57
C ASP A 144 -13.32 5.43 15.40
N LYS A 145 -13.14 5.55 16.72
CA LYS A 145 -13.08 4.36 17.60
C LYS A 145 -14.40 3.58 17.53
N PHE A 146 -14.32 2.25 17.66
CA PHE A 146 -15.50 1.40 17.65
C PHE A 146 -15.61 0.60 18.95
N ASP A 147 -16.48 1.06 19.85
CA ASP A 147 -16.54 0.57 21.22
C ASP A 147 -17.14 -0.85 21.36
N GLU A 148 -17.90 -1.33 20.36
CA GLU A 148 -18.53 -2.66 20.42
C GLU A 148 -17.54 -3.82 20.26
N ILE A 149 -16.33 -3.56 19.73
CA ILE A 149 -15.27 -4.55 19.58
C ILE A 149 -13.95 -3.93 20.03
N GLU A 150 -13.36 -4.45 21.11
CA GLU A 150 -12.16 -3.90 21.76
C GLU A 150 -11.01 -3.55 20.79
N ASN A 151 -10.84 -4.35 19.73
CA ASN A 151 -9.74 -4.22 18.76
C ASN A 151 -10.24 -3.78 17.38
N ALA A 152 -11.20 -2.85 17.34
CA ALA A 152 -11.74 -2.36 16.08
C ALA A 152 -11.90 -0.84 16.03
N TYR A 153 -11.95 -0.32 14.81
CA TYR A 153 -12.21 1.07 14.51
C TYR A 153 -12.94 1.20 13.17
N LYS A 154 -13.63 2.31 12.97
CA LYS A 154 -14.29 2.65 11.71
C LYS A 154 -13.43 3.60 10.90
N ILE A 155 -13.52 3.47 9.59
CA ILE A 155 -12.87 4.34 8.61
C ILE A 155 -13.94 4.85 7.66
N SER A 156 -13.95 6.15 7.37
CA SER A 156 -14.76 6.70 6.29
C SER A 156 -14.30 6.14 4.95
N MET A 157 -15.25 5.70 4.13
CA MET A 157 -14.95 5.06 2.87
C MET A 157 -14.69 6.09 1.77
N VAL A 158 -13.59 5.92 1.04
CA VAL A 158 -13.27 6.73 -0.13
C VAL A 158 -14.02 6.18 -1.34
N GLU A 159 -14.91 6.98 -1.93
CA GLU A 159 -15.54 6.69 -3.21
C GLU A 159 -14.51 6.85 -4.33
N VAL A 160 -14.05 5.73 -4.89
CA VAL A 160 -12.98 5.71 -5.91
C VAL A 160 -13.46 6.39 -7.19
N LEU A 161 -12.71 7.39 -7.64
CA LEU A 161 -12.93 8.11 -8.90
C LEU A 161 -11.79 7.82 -9.89
N THR A 162 -11.96 8.24 -11.14
CA THR A 162 -10.87 8.20 -12.12
C THR A 162 -9.79 9.20 -11.74
N ARG A 163 -8.56 8.69 -11.52
CA ARG A 163 -7.38 9.51 -11.24
C ARG A 163 -7.09 10.45 -12.43
N PRO A 164 -6.77 11.75 -12.20
CA PRO A 164 -6.46 12.69 -13.27
C PRO A 164 -5.13 12.34 -13.98
N SER A 165 -4.03 12.24 -13.22
CA SER A 165 -2.73 11.82 -13.73
C SER A 165 -1.81 11.31 -12.61
N ASP A 166 -0.71 10.67 -12.97
CA ASP A 166 0.36 10.36 -12.01
C ASP A 166 1.19 11.59 -11.64
N ASP A 167 1.32 12.57 -12.54
CA ASP A 167 2.01 13.83 -12.25
C ASP A 167 1.33 14.56 -11.09
N ASP A 168 -0.01 14.57 -11.06
CA ASP A 168 -0.77 15.14 -9.94
C ASP A 168 -0.59 14.34 -8.64
N ALA A 169 -0.48 13.02 -8.74
CA ALA A 169 -0.19 12.18 -7.58
C ALA A 169 1.20 12.49 -7.00
N LEU A 170 2.22 12.63 -7.86
CA LEU A 170 3.57 13.00 -7.47
C LEU A 170 3.63 14.40 -6.85
N LYS A 171 2.88 15.38 -7.37
CA LYS A 171 2.75 16.71 -6.76
C LYS A 171 2.17 16.62 -5.35
N VAL A 172 1.09 15.87 -5.16
CA VAL A 172 0.48 15.69 -3.83
C VAL A 172 1.44 15.01 -2.85
N ILE A 173 2.27 14.06 -3.31
CA ILE A 173 3.31 13.44 -2.46
C ILE A 173 4.30 14.50 -1.96
N ILE A 174 4.77 15.38 -2.85
CA ILE A 174 5.68 16.48 -2.50
C ILE A 174 5.00 17.44 -1.52
N GLU A 175 3.79 17.90 -1.82
CA GLU A 175 3.03 18.86 -1.00
C GLU A 175 2.76 18.32 0.42
N CYS A 176 2.29 17.08 0.55
CA CYS A 176 2.06 16.47 1.86
C CYS A 176 3.37 16.28 2.64
N THR A 177 4.46 15.91 1.96
CA THR A 177 5.77 15.75 2.60
C THR A 177 6.34 17.10 3.07
N LEU A 178 6.15 18.17 2.30
CA LEU A 178 6.50 19.53 2.68
C LEU A 178 5.70 20.01 3.89
N LYS A 179 4.37 19.82 3.87
CA LYS A 179 3.49 20.15 5.00
C LYS A 179 3.90 19.42 6.28
N PHE A 180 4.18 18.12 6.19
CA PHE A 180 4.69 17.36 7.33
C PHE A 180 6.03 17.93 7.84
N ARG A 181 6.93 18.28 6.94
CA ARG A 181 8.23 18.88 7.26
C ARG A 181 8.10 20.23 7.93
N GLU A 182 7.19 21.11 7.52
CA GLU A 182 7.02 22.44 8.12
C GLU A 182 6.73 22.38 9.62
N GLU A 183 5.86 21.46 10.06
CA GLU A 183 5.51 21.31 11.48
C GLU A 183 6.55 20.49 12.27
N ASN A 184 7.43 19.74 11.58
CA ASN A 184 8.38 18.81 12.21
C ASN A 184 9.85 19.14 11.93
N TYR A 185 10.16 20.30 11.34
CA TYR A 185 11.48 20.63 10.80
C TYR A 185 12.61 20.48 11.83
N ALA A 186 12.39 20.97 13.05
CA ALA A 186 13.38 20.92 14.14
C ALA A 186 13.75 19.49 14.56
N ASN A 187 12.92 18.50 14.22
CA ASN A 187 13.09 17.10 14.61
C ASN A 187 13.59 16.20 13.46
N LEU A 188 13.89 16.78 12.29
CA LEU A 188 14.40 16.00 11.15
C LEU A 188 15.79 15.48 11.45
N LYS A 189 15.92 14.15 11.43
CA LYS A 189 17.22 13.48 11.55
C LYS A 189 17.90 13.49 10.19
N ARG A 190 19.19 13.76 10.15
CA ARG A 190 20.03 13.56 8.97
C ARG A 190 20.83 12.29 9.11
N LYS A 191 21.04 11.60 8.00
CA LYS A 191 21.91 10.42 7.90
C LYS A 191 22.75 10.53 6.65
N THR A 192 24.01 10.16 6.74
CA THR A 192 24.83 9.96 5.55
C THR A 192 24.21 8.84 4.70
N VAL A 193 24.40 8.92 3.38
CA VAL A 193 24.01 7.82 2.48
C VAL A 193 24.67 6.52 2.92
N SER A 194 25.94 6.54 3.30
CA SER A 194 26.64 5.35 3.82
C SER A 194 25.93 4.70 5.02
N GLU A 195 25.40 5.48 5.97
CA GLU A 195 24.60 4.95 7.09
C GLU A 195 23.27 4.35 6.63
N ILE A 196 22.59 4.97 5.65
CA ILE A 196 21.35 4.45 5.07
C ILE A 196 21.62 3.08 4.43
N LEU A 197 22.74 2.97 3.70
CA LEU A 197 23.16 1.80 2.93
C LEU A 197 23.91 0.74 3.75
N ASN A 198 24.04 0.85 5.08
CA ASN A 198 24.74 -0.19 5.86
C ASN A 198 24.11 -1.59 5.65
N PHE A 199 24.93 -2.58 5.27
CA PHE A 199 24.52 -3.96 4.95
C PHE A 199 24.96 -5.03 5.99
N ASP A 200 25.46 -4.63 7.15
CA ASP A 200 26.07 -5.55 8.14
C ASP A 200 25.11 -6.67 8.60
N SER A 201 23.80 -6.40 8.59
CA SER A 201 22.75 -7.35 9.00
C SER A 201 22.25 -8.26 7.88
N GLU A 202 22.69 -8.06 6.64
CA GLU A 202 22.16 -8.79 5.48
C GLU A 202 22.90 -10.10 5.23
N SER A 203 22.21 -11.07 4.60
CA SER A 203 22.86 -12.29 4.11
C SER A 203 23.91 -11.96 3.04
N GLU A 204 24.90 -12.84 2.87
CA GLU A 204 25.97 -12.63 1.88
C GLU A 204 25.42 -12.37 0.47
N GLU A 205 24.50 -13.22 0.00
CA GLU A 205 23.87 -13.08 -1.31
C GLU A 205 23.12 -11.75 -1.47
N THR A 206 22.43 -11.29 -0.41
CA THR A 206 21.76 -9.98 -0.44
C THR A 206 22.78 -8.85 -0.49
N ARG A 207 23.82 -8.94 0.34
CA ARG A 207 24.88 -7.94 0.44
C ARG A 207 25.59 -7.77 -0.89
N GLU A 208 25.91 -8.86 -1.59
CA GLU A 208 26.50 -8.81 -2.93
C GLU A 208 25.62 -8.03 -3.92
N MET A 209 24.32 -8.35 -4.00
CA MET A 209 23.40 -7.68 -4.90
C MET A 209 23.24 -6.18 -4.60
N LEU A 210 23.13 -5.82 -3.31
CA LEU A 210 23.00 -4.42 -2.90
C LEU A 210 24.32 -3.65 -3.07
N SER A 211 25.46 -4.30 -2.81
CA SER A 211 26.79 -3.69 -2.99
C SER A 211 27.07 -3.39 -4.46
N GLU A 212 26.59 -4.22 -5.38
CA GLU A 212 26.70 -3.95 -6.82
C GLU A 212 25.95 -2.67 -7.21
N LEU A 213 24.75 -2.44 -6.66
CA LEU A 213 24.02 -1.18 -6.87
C LEU A 213 24.75 0.00 -6.21
N ALA A 214 25.23 -0.17 -4.96
CA ALA A 214 25.94 0.86 -4.23
C ALA A 214 27.26 1.26 -4.92
N SER A 215 27.91 0.35 -5.65
CA SER A 215 29.14 0.62 -6.42
C SER A 215 28.96 1.65 -7.54
N LYS A 216 27.70 2.00 -7.87
CA LYS A 216 27.36 3.02 -8.86
C LYS A 216 27.23 4.42 -8.28
N LEU A 217 27.32 4.56 -6.95
CA LEU A 217 27.30 5.85 -6.27
C LEU A 217 28.70 6.44 -6.22
N THR A 218 28.79 7.75 -6.38
CA THR A 218 30.02 8.50 -6.21
C THR A 218 30.42 8.60 -4.73
N PRO A 219 31.71 8.81 -4.41
CA PRO A 219 32.13 9.08 -3.03
C PRO A 219 31.41 10.27 -2.40
N ASP A 220 31.16 11.33 -3.18
CA ASP A 220 30.43 12.51 -2.72
C ASP A 220 28.99 12.17 -2.33
N MET A 221 28.29 11.37 -3.15
CA MET A 221 26.95 10.89 -2.80
C MET A 221 26.97 10.00 -1.57
N LEU A 222 27.94 9.10 -1.43
CA LEU A 222 28.08 8.22 -0.25
C LEU A 222 28.29 9.01 1.05
N GLY A 223 28.98 10.15 0.98
CA GLY A 223 29.19 11.07 2.09
C GLY A 223 28.05 12.06 2.32
N ALA A 224 27.12 12.21 1.37
CA ALA A 224 26.04 13.18 1.47
C ALA A 224 25.09 12.88 2.64
N GLU A 225 24.77 13.92 3.43
CA GLU A 225 23.79 13.83 4.50
C GLU A 225 22.38 14.13 3.98
N LEU A 226 21.51 13.13 4.01
CA LEU A 226 20.13 13.25 3.59
C LEU A 226 19.19 13.34 4.79
N PRO A 227 18.19 14.24 4.76
CA PRO A 227 17.17 14.30 5.79
C PRO A 227 16.27 13.08 5.68
N THR A 228 15.91 12.57 6.85
CA THR A 228 14.94 11.51 7.02
C THR A 228 13.71 12.05 7.72
N CYS A 229 12.54 11.66 7.24
CA CYS A 229 11.26 12.01 7.83
C CYS A 229 10.31 10.81 7.78
N PHE A 230 9.19 10.93 8.48
CA PHE A 230 8.19 9.88 8.50
C PHE A 230 7.54 9.76 7.12
N GLN A 231 7.66 8.59 6.50
CA GLN A 231 7.15 8.28 5.16
C GLN A 231 6.20 7.08 5.24
N HIS A 232 5.24 6.99 4.33
CA HIS A 232 4.26 5.91 4.22
C HIS A 232 4.92 4.54 4.05
N GLY A 233 5.98 4.45 3.24
CA GLY A 233 6.79 3.23 3.10
C GLY A 233 6.21 2.14 2.20
N ASP A 234 5.02 2.37 1.61
CA ASP A 234 4.36 1.50 0.62
C ASP A 234 3.37 2.30 -0.25
N LEU A 235 3.75 3.52 -0.62
CA LEU A 235 2.84 4.43 -1.33
C LEU A 235 2.71 4.09 -2.82
N SER A 236 2.00 3.01 -3.12
CA SER A 236 1.65 2.62 -4.48
C SER A 236 0.40 3.36 -4.99
N ARG A 237 0.11 3.22 -6.29
CA ARG A 237 -1.18 3.67 -6.88
C ARG A 237 -2.41 3.11 -6.15
N ASP A 238 -2.28 1.95 -5.52
CA ASP A 238 -3.36 1.31 -4.77
C ASP A 238 -3.59 1.90 -3.38
N ASN A 239 -2.58 2.59 -2.83
CA ASN A 239 -2.59 3.18 -1.49
C ASN A 239 -2.72 4.71 -1.49
N LEU A 240 -2.60 5.33 -2.67
CA LEU A 240 -2.89 6.76 -2.90
C LEU A 240 -4.12 6.88 -3.83
N ILE A 241 -5.32 6.81 -3.26
CA ILE A 241 -6.58 6.71 -4.01
C ILE A 241 -7.08 8.11 -4.38
N TYR A 242 -7.33 8.36 -5.67
CA TYR A 242 -8.12 9.54 -6.04
C TYR A 242 -9.61 9.25 -5.89
N GLY A 243 -10.31 10.06 -5.11
CA GLY A 243 -11.71 9.80 -4.80
C GLY A 243 -12.38 10.87 -3.95
N LYS A 244 -13.65 10.60 -3.61
CA LYS A 244 -14.47 11.45 -2.77
C LYS A 244 -14.68 10.80 -1.39
N CYS A 245 -14.28 11.47 -0.33
CA CYS A 245 -14.51 11.05 1.06
C CYS A 245 -15.10 12.25 1.83
N GLU A 246 -16.21 12.05 2.55
CA GLU A 246 -16.84 13.11 3.37
C GLU A 246 -17.05 14.43 2.62
N ASP A 247 -17.56 14.31 1.39
CA ASP A 247 -17.80 15.43 0.47
C ASP A 247 -16.58 16.16 -0.09
N VAL A 248 -15.38 15.73 0.26
CA VAL A 248 -14.11 16.25 -0.27
C VAL A 248 -13.57 15.32 -1.36
N THR A 249 -13.29 15.88 -2.53
CA THR A 249 -12.62 15.17 -3.64
C THR A 249 -11.13 15.44 -3.61
N GLY A 250 -10.30 14.40 -3.66
CA GLY A 250 -8.85 14.54 -3.64
C GLY A 250 -8.13 13.19 -3.61
N PHE A 251 -6.84 13.24 -3.31
CA PHE A 251 -6.02 12.05 -3.09
C PHE A 251 -6.07 11.64 -1.61
N TRP A 252 -6.36 10.37 -1.38
CA TRP A 252 -6.54 9.78 -0.06
C TRP A 252 -5.50 8.69 0.18
N TRP A 253 -4.78 8.80 1.29
CA TRP A 253 -3.70 7.92 1.71
C TRP A 253 -4.24 6.83 2.64
N ILE A 254 -4.04 5.56 2.30
CA ILE A 254 -4.52 4.40 3.07
C ILE A 254 -3.42 3.35 3.28
N ASP A 255 -3.63 2.43 4.22
CA ASP A 255 -2.74 1.29 4.48
C ASP A 255 -1.31 1.71 4.93
N TRP A 256 -1.27 2.41 6.07
CA TRP A 256 -0.08 3.02 6.67
C TRP A 256 0.79 2.08 7.51
N GLU A 257 0.56 0.76 7.51
CA GLU A 257 1.25 -0.19 8.40
C GLU A 257 2.78 -0.27 8.20
N HIS A 258 3.26 0.21 7.06
CA HIS A 258 4.67 0.19 6.66
C HIS A 258 5.43 1.48 7.00
N ALA A 259 4.73 2.49 7.52
CA ALA A 259 5.29 3.81 7.70
C ALA A 259 6.33 3.87 8.81
N ARG A 260 7.38 4.66 8.57
CA ARG A 260 8.55 4.86 9.44
C ARG A 260 9.42 6.00 8.92
N ASP A 261 10.44 6.39 9.68
CA ASP A 261 11.47 7.31 9.21
C ASP A 261 12.22 6.70 8.01
N ARG A 262 12.26 7.43 6.90
CA ARG A 262 12.93 7.11 5.64
C ARG A 262 13.57 8.36 5.05
N VAL A 263 14.41 8.21 4.03
CA VAL A 263 14.85 9.36 3.22
C VAL A 263 13.64 10.12 2.67
N PHE A 264 13.65 11.45 2.71
CA PHE A 264 12.44 12.27 2.47
C PHE A 264 11.78 12.07 1.09
N PHE A 265 12.55 11.62 0.10
CA PHE A 265 12.06 11.33 -1.24
C PHE A 265 11.60 9.87 -1.45
N TYR A 266 11.53 9.07 -0.37
CA TYR A 266 11.24 7.63 -0.45
C TYR A 266 9.89 7.35 -1.12
N ASP A 267 8.80 7.95 -0.64
CA ASP A 267 7.47 7.65 -1.17
C ASP A 267 7.30 8.09 -2.62
N TYR A 268 7.97 9.18 -3.02
CA TYR A 268 7.99 9.66 -4.40
C TYR A 268 8.59 8.60 -5.33
N PHE A 269 9.80 8.11 -5.04
CA PHE A 269 10.41 7.09 -5.90
C PHE A 269 9.77 5.72 -5.74
N PHE A 270 9.20 5.40 -4.58
CA PHE A 270 8.41 4.18 -4.41
C PHE A 270 7.20 4.19 -5.34
N TYR A 271 6.46 5.31 -5.40
CA TYR A 271 5.34 5.47 -6.31
C TYR A 271 5.76 5.29 -7.77
N VAL A 272 6.87 5.93 -8.18
CA VAL A 272 7.44 5.83 -9.53
C VAL A 272 7.83 4.38 -9.88
N LEU A 273 8.60 3.72 -9.02
CA LEU A 273 9.07 2.34 -9.22
C LEU A 273 7.89 1.36 -9.27
N ASN A 274 6.96 1.48 -8.33
CA ASN A 274 5.81 0.59 -8.22
C ASN A 274 4.90 0.71 -9.47
N THR A 275 4.68 1.93 -9.94
CA THR A 275 3.95 2.22 -11.17
C THR A 275 4.60 1.56 -12.38
N ALA A 276 5.92 1.69 -12.53
CA ALA A 276 6.65 1.09 -13.64
C ALA A 276 6.61 -0.44 -13.63
N MET A 277 6.79 -1.07 -12.47
CA MET A 277 6.90 -2.52 -12.37
C MET A 277 5.55 -3.25 -12.31
N TYR A 278 4.62 -2.78 -11.47
CA TYR A 278 3.37 -3.49 -11.22
C TYR A 278 2.24 -3.09 -12.16
N PHE A 279 2.25 -1.85 -12.64
CA PHE A 279 1.25 -1.34 -13.58
C PHE A 279 1.77 -1.29 -15.01
N SER A 280 3.02 -1.70 -15.25
CA SER A 280 3.68 -1.68 -16.56
C SER A 280 3.66 -0.30 -17.23
N ASP A 281 3.66 0.76 -16.41
CA ASP A 281 3.60 2.15 -16.88
C ASP A 281 4.90 2.88 -16.53
N LYS A 282 5.80 2.98 -17.51
CA LYS A 282 7.11 3.61 -17.32
C LYS A 282 7.07 5.14 -17.48
N SER A 283 5.91 5.77 -17.67
CA SER A 283 5.80 7.21 -18.00
C SER A 283 6.45 8.12 -16.96
N ALA A 284 6.12 7.94 -15.68
CA ALA A 284 6.67 8.72 -14.58
C ALA A 284 8.18 8.49 -14.42
N LEU A 285 8.63 7.25 -14.59
CA LEU A 285 10.05 6.91 -14.51
C LEU A 285 10.85 7.56 -15.65
N ASN A 286 10.37 7.45 -16.88
CA ASN A 286 11.02 8.08 -18.04
C ASN A 286 11.02 9.62 -17.91
N SER A 287 9.95 10.20 -17.38
CA SER A 287 9.86 11.62 -17.08
C SER A 287 10.92 12.06 -16.06
N TYR A 288 11.12 11.29 -15.01
CA TYR A 288 12.19 11.53 -14.04
C TYR A 288 13.58 11.45 -14.68
N LEU A 289 13.88 10.37 -15.41
CA LEU A 289 15.20 10.16 -16.00
C LEU A 289 15.55 11.17 -17.10
N SER A 290 14.54 11.73 -17.78
CA SER A 290 14.72 12.77 -18.80
C SER A 290 14.79 14.19 -18.23
N GLY A 291 14.61 14.35 -16.92
CA GLY A 291 14.70 15.66 -16.24
C GLY A 291 13.42 16.49 -16.28
N LYS A 292 12.27 15.91 -16.68
CA LYS A 292 10.97 16.63 -16.68
C LYS A 292 10.61 17.20 -15.30
N TYR A 293 11.11 16.60 -14.23
CA TYR A 293 10.81 16.99 -12.85
C TYR A 293 11.93 17.82 -12.18
N ASP A 294 12.99 18.20 -12.89
CA ASP A 294 14.15 18.83 -12.24
C ASP A 294 13.79 20.12 -11.51
N ASP A 295 12.96 20.98 -12.10
CA ASP A 295 12.56 22.25 -11.47
C ASP A 295 11.80 22.02 -10.16
N CYS A 296 10.84 21.09 -10.15
CA CYS A 296 10.07 20.81 -8.94
C CYS A 296 10.88 20.07 -7.89
N LEU A 297 11.78 19.17 -8.29
CA LEU A 297 12.70 18.48 -7.39
C LEU A 297 13.74 19.43 -6.80
N THR A 298 14.22 20.41 -7.57
CA THR A 298 15.13 21.44 -7.09
C THR A 298 14.51 22.21 -5.94
N ASN A 299 13.31 22.78 -6.17
CA ASN A 299 12.59 23.48 -5.11
C ASN A 299 12.30 22.56 -3.91
N TRP A 300 11.88 21.31 -4.15
CA TRP A 300 11.58 20.37 -3.06
C TRP A 300 12.81 20.04 -2.21
N PHE A 301 13.95 19.75 -2.82
CA PHE A 301 15.21 19.44 -2.12
C PHE A 301 15.72 20.65 -1.34
N GLU A 302 15.58 21.86 -1.89
CA GLU A 302 15.95 23.11 -1.21
C GLU A 302 15.14 23.31 0.07
N GLN A 303 13.83 22.99 0.08
CA GLN A 303 13.03 23.00 1.30
C GLN A 303 13.58 22.04 2.38
N PHE A 304 14.29 20.99 1.98
CA PHE A 304 14.96 20.07 2.89
C PHE A 304 16.42 20.46 3.19
N GLY A 305 16.88 21.63 2.71
CA GLY A 305 18.25 22.10 2.87
C GLY A 305 19.25 21.21 2.16
N ILE A 306 18.90 20.75 0.95
CA ILE A 306 19.76 19.97 0.05
C ILE A 306 19.78 20.67 -1.31
N THR A 307 20.97 20.84 -1.89
CA THR A 307 21.10 21.27 -3.28
C THR A 307 20.85 20.08 -4.20
N TYR A 308 19.82 20.17 -5.04
CA TYR A 308 19.55 19.14 -6.05
C TYR A 308 20.53 19.26 -7.22
N ASP A 309 21.21 18.16 -7.55
CA ASP A 309 22.02 18.05 -8.75
C ASP A 309 21.34 17.13 -9.77
N ALA A 310 20.87 17.72 -10.87
CA ALA A 310 20.23 16.99 -11.96
C ALA A 310 21.15 15.93 -12.60
N SER A 311 22.47 16.08 -12.52
CA SER A 311 23.42 15.06 -12.99
C SER A 311 23.38 13.78 -12.12
N CYS A 312 22.99 13.89 -10.85
CA CYS A 312 22.89 12.80 -9.87
C CYS A 312 21.53 12.08 -9.85
N ARG A 313 20.63 12.30 -10.83
CA ARG A 313 19.30 11.63 -10.90
C ARG A 313 19.37 10.12 -10.66
N LYS A 314 20.25 9.43 -11.37
CA LYS A 314 20.39 7.97 -11.21
C LYS A 314 20.83 7.59 -9.79
N GLU A 315 21.70 8.40 -9.17
CA GLU A 315 22.20 8.17 -7.82
C GLU A 315 21.11 8.35 -6.75
N TYR A 316 20.29 9.40 -6.83
CA TYR A 316 19.15 9.58 -5.90
C TYR A 316 18.18 8.39 -5.98
N PHE A 317 17.91 7.90 -7.19
CA PHE A 317 17.07 6.72 -7.39
C PHE A 317 17.70 5.45 -6.80
N ILE A 318 19.03 5.27 -6.95
CA ILE A 318 19.76 4.14 -6.36
C ILE A 318 19.71 4.19 -4.82
N VAL A 319 19.90 5.36 -4.21
CA VAL A 319 19.80 5.54 -2.75
C VAL A 319 18.43 5.10 -2.25
N PHE A 320 17.35 5.57 -2.89
CA PHE A 320 15.99 5.11 -2.59
C PHE A 320 15.88 3.59 -2.78
N ALA A 321 16.33 3.07 -3.92
CA ALA A 321 16.12 1.69 -4.29
C ALA A 321 16.77 0.72 -3.30
N ILE A 322 17.98 1.04 -2.84
CA ILE A 322 18.66 0.22 -1.83
C ILE A 322 17.93 0.29 -0.47
N ASP A 323 17.49 1.48 -0.02
CA ASP A 323 16.69 1.61 1.21
C ASP A 323 15.38 0.78 1.13
N PHE A 324 14.71 0.82 -0.03
CA PHE A 324 13.55 -0.01 -0.31
C PHE A 324 13.87 -1.51 -0.24
N LEU A 325 14.89 -1.96 -0.97
CA LEU A 325 15.21 -3.40 -1.11
C LEU A 325 15.61 -4.01 0.23
N LYS A 326 16.47 -3.33 0.99
CA LYS A 326 16.90 -3.72 2.33
C LYS A 326 15.69 -3.92 3.25
N GLN A 327 14.82 -2.93 3.29
CA GLN A 327 13.81 -2.85 4.35
C GLN A 327 12.50 -3.57 4.03
N ARG A 328 12.26 -3.90 2.75
CA ARG A 328 11.03 -4.58 2.33
C ARG A 328 11.25 -5.92 1.67
N VAL A 329 12.29 -6.08 0.85
CA VAL A 329 12.44 -7.29 0.03
C VAL A 329 13.36 -8.29 0.71
N SER A 330 14.52 -7.83 1.17
CA SER A 330 15.46 -8.67 1.93
C SER A 330 14.86 -9.11 3.27
N ALA A 331 14.21 -8.19 3.99
CA ALA A 331 13.53 -8.49 5.26
C ALA A 331 12.45 -9.60 5.16
N LEU A 332 11.97 -9.91 3.94
CA LEU A 332 11.03 -11.01 3.68
C LEU A 332 11.72 -12.32 3.24
N GLY A 333 13.04 -12.34 3.12
CA GLY A 333 13.82 -13.49 2.64
C GLY A 333 13.53 -13.87 1.18
N ASN A 334 12.94 -12.97 0.39
CA ASN A 334 12.50 -13.27 -0.98
C ASN A 334 13.59 -12.91 -2.00
N ILE A 335 14.65 -13.70 -2.03
CA ILE A 335 15.81 -13.52 -2.91
C ILE A 335 15.42 -13.39 -4.39
N LYS A 336 14.43 -14.16 -4.85
CA LYS A 336 13.96 -14.07 -6.24
C LYS A 336 13.36 -12.70 -6.55
N ALA A 337 12.52 -12.16 -5.65
CA ALA A 337 11.97 -10.83 -5.82
C ALA A 337 13.08 -9.77 -5.78
N LEU A 338 14.03 -9.90 -4.85
CA LEU A 338 15.19 -9.02 -4.74
C LEU A 338 15.96 -8.95 -6.05
N LYS A 339 16.32 -10.11 -6.61
CA LYS A 339 17.00 -10.20 -7.90
C LYS A 339 16.21 -9.51 -9.02
N ASN A 340 14.91 -9.77 -9.14
CA ASN A 340 14.08 -9.14 -10.18
C ASN A 340 14.07 -7.61 -10.07
N TYR A 341 14.05 -7.06 -8.85
CA TYR A 341 14.15 -5.62 -8.63
C TYR A 341 15.53 -5.10 -9.01
N CYS A 342 16.60 -5.75 -8.55
CA CYS A 342 17.97 -5.35 -8.90
C CYS A 342 18.19 -5.35 -10.41
N ASP A 343 17.73 -6.39 -11.12
CA ASP A 343 17.85 -6.49 -12.58
C ASP A 343 17.10 -5.36 -13.28
N PHE A 344 15.88 -5.05 -12.83
CA PHE A 344 15.08 -3.94 -13.35
C PHE A 344 15.76 -2.58 -13.11
N ILE A 345 16.29 -2.34 -11.91
CA ILE A 345 17.00 -1.10 -11.57
C ILE A 345 18.27 -0.98 -12.43
N LYS A 346 19.01 -2.07 -12.62
CA LYS A 346 20.20 -2.10 -13.50
C LYS A 346 19.87 -1.78 -14.95
N GLU A 347 18.73 -2.22 -15.46
CA GLU A 347 18.26 -1.86 -16.81
C GLU A 347 18.04 -0.34 -16.95
N ILE A 348 17.52 0.30 -15.90
CA ILE A 348 17.20 1.73 -15.87
C ILE A 348 18.45 2.60 -15.78
N ILE A 349 19.44 2.18 -14.99
CA ILE A 349 20.63 3.00 -14.71
C ILE A 349 21.75 2.83 -15.74
N LYS A 350 21.64 1.87 -16.67
CA LYS A 350 22.47 1.84 -17.89
C LYS A 350 22.36 3.16 -18.64
#